data_AF-A0ABD1I8Y5-F1
#
_entry.id   AF-A0ABD1I8Y5-F1
#
_cell.length_a   1.000
_cell.length_b   1.000
_cell.length_c   1.000
_cell.angle_alpha   90.00
_cell.angle_beta   90.00
_cell.angle_gamma   90.00
#
_symmetry.space_group_name_H-M   'P 1'
#
loop_
_entity.id
_entity.type
_entity.pdbx_description
1 polymer ?
#
loop_
_entity_poly.entity_id
_entity_poly.type
_entity_poly.pdbx_seq_one_letter_code
_entity_poly.pdbx_strand_id
1 'polypeptide(L)'
;MPASGSDSDLVQQVIRSIQSSPPTWQSSFLSNIFIFLLGSPLLVSGLSLSGIAAAFLLGTLTWRAFGSSGFLLVATYYVVGTAATKLKLAQKEAHGVAEKRRGRRGPSSVIGSSAAGCVCALLSIYGFGGGAFARLWELGFVASFCTKLNDTVSSEIGKAYGKRTYLVTTFRTVPRGTEGAISIEGTVAGLCASIFLASVGFLMAEINVTECIICVIASQIANVGESVIGASLQEKEGFKWLNNDVANIINISLGSSLAVLMQQQMLRSRTS
;
A
#
# COMPACT_ATOMS: atom_id res chain seq x y z
N MET A 1 -15.11 -51.37 -11.40
CA MET A 1 -15.36 -49.93 -11.23
C MET A 1 -14.64 -49.43 -9.98
N PRO A 2 -13.52 -48.70 -10.11
CA PRO A 2 -13.07 -47.82 -9.04
C PRO A 2 -12.69 -46.44 -9.60
N ALA A 3 -13.48 -45.39 -9.29
CA ALA A 3 -13.18 -44.02 -9.72
C ALA A 3 -13.61 -42.96 -8.68
N SER A 4 -13.82 -43.35 -7.41
CA SER A 4 -14.27 -42.41 -6.36
C SER A 4 -13.19 -42.00 -5.36
N GLY A 5 -12.00 -42.62 -5.40
CA GLY A 5 -10.90 -42.33 -4.46
C GLY A 5 -9.95 -41.21 -4.91
N SER A 6 -9.65 -41.11 -6.20
CA SER A 6 -8.64 -40.16 -6.71
C SER A 6 -9.04 -38.71 -6.51
N ASP A 7 -10.31 -38.39 -6.75
CA ASP A 7 -10.77 -36.99 -6.76
C ASP A 7 -10.90 -36.44 -5.33
N SER A 8 -11.33 -37.27 -4.38
CA SER A 8 -11.37 -36.91 -2.95
C SER A 8 -9.96 -36.69 -2.40
N ASP A 9 -8.99 -37.53 -2.78
CA ASP A 9 -7.60 -37.38 -2.35
C ASP A 9 -6.93 -36.14 -2.98
N LEU A 10 -7.25 -35.85 -4.24
CA LEU A 10 -6.78 -34.64 -4.93
C LEU A 10 -7.36 -33.38 -4.27
N VAL A 11 -8.66 -33.38 -3.94
CA VAL A 11 -9.30 -32.26 -3.21
C VAL A 11 -8.68 -32.11 -1.82
N GLN A 12 -8.43 -33.19 -1.08
CA GLN A 12 -7.76 -33.09 0.23
C GLN A 12 -6.32 -32.60 0.13
N GLN A 13 -5.57 -33.03 -0.89
CA GLN A 13 -4.22 -32.52 -1.14
C GLN A 13 -4.22 -31.02 -1.49
N VAL A 14 -5.19 -30.56 -2.27
CA VAL A 14 -5.37 -29.14 -2.59
C VAL A 14 -5.72 -28.34 -1.33
N ILE A 15 -6.65 -28.84 -0.50
CA ILE A 15 -7.04 -28.18 0.76
C ILE A 15 -5.85 -28.08 1.72
N ARG A 16 -5.10 -29.18 1.92
CA ARG A 16 -3.90 -29.19 2.78
C ARG A 16 -2.81 -28.27 2.24
N SER A 17 -2.66 -28.20 0.91
CA SER A 17 -1.72 -27.27 0.28
C SER A 17 -2.12 -25.83 0.55
N ILE A 18 -3.40 -25.47 0.43
CA ILE A 18 -3.91 -24.11 0.70
C ILE A 18 -3.74 -23.70 2.17
N GLN A 19 -3.88 -24.64 3.11
CA GLN A 19 -3.81 -24.38 4.56
C GLN A 19 -2.39 -24.45 5.17
N SER A 20 -1.34 -24.58 4.35
CA SER A 20 0.03 -24.73 4.87
C SER A 20 0.48 -23.54 5.73
N SER A 21 1.07 -23.82 6.88
CA SER A 21 1.65 -22.84 7.82
C SER A 21 3.09 -23.23 8.16
N PRO A 22 4.12 -22.44 7.79
CA PRO A 22 4.03 -21.20 7.03
C PRO A 22 3.59 -21.44 5.57
N PRO A 23 2.99 -20.44 4.89
CA PRO A 23 2.58 -20.57 3.50
C PRO A 23 3.76 -20.93 2.57
N THR A 24 3.59 -21.97 1.76
CA THR A 24 4.51 -22.28 0.66
C THR A 24 4.23 -21.43 -0.58
N TRP A 25 5.16 -21.36 -1.54
CA TRP A 25 4.92 -20.67 -2.82
C TRP A 25 3.72 -21.25 -3.57
N GLN A 26 3.58 -22.57 -3.58
CA GLN A 26 2.46 -23.26 -4.22
C GLN A 26 1.13 -22.90 -3.54
N SER A 27 1.07 -22.97 -2.20
CA SER A 27 -0.12 -22.58 -1.44
C SER A 27 -0.53 -21.13 -1.68
N SER A 28 0.45 -20.24 -1.77
CA SER A 28 0.26 -18.80 -1.94
C SER A 28 -0.29 -18.51 -3.34
N PHE A 29 0.28 -19.15 -4.35
CA PHE A 29 -0.17 -19.02 -5.73
C PHE A 29 -1.60 -19.53 -5.90
N LEU A 30 -1.93 -20.71 -5.36
CA LEU A 30 -3.27 -21.30 -5.42
C LEU A 30 -4.32 -20.46 -4.69
N SER A 31 -4.01 -20.01 -3.47
CA SER A 31 -4.90 -19.14 -2.69
C SER A 31 -5.16 -17.83 -3.43
N ASN A 32 -4.11 -17.25 -4.01
CA ASN A 32 -4.20 -16.00 -4.74
C ASN A 32 -5.01 -16.14 -6.05
N ILE A 33 -4.92 -17.27 -6.77
CA ILE A 33 -5.81 -17.56 -7.91
C ILE A 33 -7.28 -17.50 -7.47
N PHE A 34 -7.63 -18.23 -6.42
CA PHE A 34 -9.01 -18.29 -5.94
C PHE A 34 -9.55 -16.89 -5.58
N ILE A 35 -8.73 -16.10 -4.87
CA ILE A 35 -9.11 -14.74 -4.50
C ILE A 35 -9.22 -13.81 -5.70
N PHE A 36 -8.31 -13.89 -6.68
CA PHE A 36 -8.37 -13.05 -7.88
C PHE A 36 -9.56 -13.39 -8.78
N LEU A 37 -9.96 -14.67 -8.84
CA LEU A 37 -11.17 -15.08 -9.56
C LEU A 37 -12.41 -14.46 -8.91
N LEU A 38 -12.56 -14.60 -7.58
CA LEU A 38 -13.70 -14.02 -6.85
C LEU A 38 -13.69 -12.49 -6.85
N GLY A 39 -12.52 -11.88 -6.70
CA GLY A 39 -12.32 -10.43 -6.65
C GLY A 39 -12.30 -9.76 -8.02
N SER A 40 -12.38 -10.51 -9.12
CA SER A 40 -12.26 -9.97 -10.49
C SER A 40 -13.18 -8.77 -10.79
N PRO A 41 -14.46 -8.71 -10.34
CA PRO A 41 -15.32 -7.55 -10.61
C PRO A 41 -14.81 -6.26 -9.94
N LEU A 42 -14.20 -6.39 -8.75
CA LEU A 42 -13.60 -5.26 -8.04
C LEU A 42 -12.29 -4.85 -8.70
N LEU A 43 -11.44 -5.82 -9.06
CA LEU A 43 -10.11 -5.62 -9.63
C LEU A 43 -10.14 -4.86 -10.96
N VAL A 44 -11.03 -5.27 -11.89
CA VAL A 44 -11.15 -4.60 -13.21
C VAL A 44 -11.62 -3.16 -13.09
N SER A 45 -12.26 -2.83 -11.97
CA SER A 45 -12.76 -1.49 -11.70
C SER A 45 -11.62 -0.51 -11.40
N GLY A 46 -10.54 -0.96 -10.75
CA GLY A 46 -9.42 -0.10 -10.32
C GLY A 46 -8.08 -0.40 -11.01
N LEU A 47 -7.96 -1.49 -11.78
CA LEU A 47 -6.72 -1.90 -12.44
C LEU A 47 -6.88 -2.08 -13.96
N SER A 48 -5.80 -1.88 -14.71
CA SER A 48 -5.68 -2.40 -16.08
C SER A 48 -5.41 -3.91 -16.07
N LEU A 49 -5.57 -4.60 -17.20
CA LEU A 49 -5.27 -6.04 -17.29
C LEU A 49 -3.81 -6.35 -16.89
N SER A 50 -2.87 -5.54 -17.38
CA SER A 50 -1.46 -5.61 -16.97
C SER A 50 -1.23 -5.23 -15.50
N GLY A 51 -2.06 -4.34 -14.94
CA GLY A 51 -2.05 -4.01 -13.52
C GLY A 51 -2.55 -5.18 -12.65
N ILE A 52 -3.55 -5.95 -13.12
CA ILE A 52 -4.02 -7.16 -12.45
C ILE A 52 -2.91 -8.21 -12.42
N ALA A 53 -2.16 -8.39 -13.51
CA ALA A 53 -1.01 -9.30 -13.52
C ALA A 53 0.07 -8.88 -12.50
N ALA A 54 0.41 -7.59 -12.44
CA ALA A 54 1.34 -7.08 -11.43
C ALA A 54 0.81 -7.26 -9.99
N ALA A 55 -0.47 -6.99 -9.77
CA ALA A 55 -1.12 -7.18 -8.48
C ALA A 55 -1.20 -8.65 -8.08
N PHE A 56 -1.32 -9.57 -9.04
CA PHE A 56 -1.30 -11.01 -8.80
C PHE A 56 0.08 -11.47 -8.31
N LEU A 57 1.16 -10.99 -8.93
CA LEU A 57 2.52 -11.29 -8.46
C LEU A 57 2.75 -10.74 -7.04
N LEU A 58 2.31 -9.49 -6.79
CA LEU A 58 2.34 -8.88 -5.46
C LEU A 58 1.54 -9.70 -4.44
N GLY A 59 0.31 -10.09 -4.78
CA GLY A 59 -0.56 -10.87 -3.89
C GLY A 59 0.05 -12.21 -3.51
N THR A 60 0.70 -12.88 -4.47
CA THR A 60 1.43 -14.15 -4.23
C THR A 60 2.60 -13.93 -3.27
N LEU A 61 3.37 -12.86 -3.48
CA LEU A 61 4.50 -12.51 -2.63
C LEU A 61 4.05 -12.14 -1.20
N THR A 62 3.00 -11.34 -1.07
CA THR A 62 2.41 -10.96 0.21
C THR A 62 1.89 -12.17 0.96
N TRP A 63 1.13 -13.04 0.31
CA TRP A 63 0.62 -14.26 0.95
C TRP A 63 1.77 -15.17 1.39
N ARG A 64 2.83 -15.27 0.59
CA ARG A 64 4.01 -16.06 0.95
C ARG A 64 4.73 -15.52 2.18
N ALA A 65 4.82 -14.21 2.33
CA ALA A 65 5.54 -13.56 3.42
C ALA A 65 4.71 -13.43 4.70
N PHE A 66 3.44 -13.05 4.58
CA PHE A 66 2.58 -12.58 5.68
C PHE A 66 1.21 -13.29 5.70
N GLY A 67 1.00 -14.31 4.88
CA GLY A 67 -0.23 -15.10 4.88
C GLY A 67 -1.49 -14.33 4.47
N SER A 68 -2.63 -14.82 4.94
CA SER A 68 -3.94 -14.25 4.64
C SER A 68 -4.16 -12.88 5.29
N SER A 69 -3.60 -12.65 6.47
CA SER A 69 -3.69 -11.40 7.23
C SER A 69 -3.01 -10.24 6.49
N GLY A 70 -1.75 -10.41 6.08
CA GLY A 70 -1.06 -9.42 5.24
C GLY A 70 -1.75 -9.20 3.88
N PHE A 71 -2.32 -10.26 3.28
CA PHE A 71 -3.08 -10.14 2.05
C PHE A 71 -4.36 -9.30 2.23
N LEU A 72 -5.12 -9.54 3.30
CA LEU A 72 -6.34 -8.78 3.62
C LEU A 72 -6.03 -7.29 3.84
N LEU A 73 -4.88 -6.97 4.41
CA LEU A 73 -4.42 -5.58 4.54
C LEU A 73 -4.22 -4.92 3.17
N VAL A 74 -3.54 -5.60 2.24
CA VAL A 74 -3.34 -5.10 0.86
C VAL A 74 -4.67 -4.99 0.11
N ALA A 75 -5.56 -5.96 0.27
CA ALA A 75 -6.90 -5.92 -0.31
C ALA A 75 -7.71 -4.72 0.23
N THR A 76 -7.62 -4.46 1.53
CA THR A 76 -8.27 -3.31 2.17
C THR A 76 -7.73 -1.99 1.62
N TYR A 77 -6.40 -1.85 1.54
CA TYR A 77 -5.74 -0.72 0.87
C TYR A 77 -6.27 -0.53 -0.56
N TYR A 78 -6.35 -1.61 -1.34
CA TYR A 78 -6.81 -1.55 -2.72
C TYR A 78 -8.25 -1.05 -2.83
N VAL A 79 -9.17 -1.59 -2.02
CA VAL A 79 -10.59 -1.23 -2.05
C VAL A 79 -10.77 0.22 -1.64
N VAL A 80 -10.21 0.65 -0.51
CA VAL A 80 -10.34 2.03 -0.01
C VAL A 80 -9.66 3.01 -0.96
N GLY A 81 -8.45 2.69 -1.43
CA GLY A 81 -7.73 3.52 -2.38
C GLY A 81 -8.49 3.70 -3.71
N THR A 82 -9.09 2.62 -4.23
CA THR A 82 -9.92 2.67 -5.45
C THR A 82 -11.22 3.45 -5.23
N ALA A 83 -11.83 3.33 -4.05
CA ALA A 83 -13.00 4.13 -3.71
C ALA A 83 -12.66 5.63 -3.67
N ALA A 84 -11.53 6.00 -3.05
CA ALA A 84 -11.05 7.39 -2.99
C ALA A 84 -10.77 7.96 -4.39
N THR A 85 -10.09 7.22 -5.27
CA THR A 85 -9.80 7.67 -6.64
C THR A 85 -11.06 7.86 -7.49
N LYS A 86 -12.12 7.09 -7.23
CA LYS A 86 -13.41 7.23 -7.94
C LYS A 86 -14.34 8.26 -7.35
N LEU A 87 -14.09 8.72 -6.12
CA LEU A 87 -14.93 9.70 -5.46
C LEU A 87 -14.95 11.01 -6.26
N LYS A 88 -16.16 11.49 -6.60
CA LYS A 88 -16.36 12.71 -7.40
C LYS A 88 -15.57 12.72 -8.72
N LEU A 89 -15.43 11.57 -9.37
CA LEU A 89 -14.64 11.44 -10.60
C LEU A 89 -15.06 12.43 -11.70
N ALA A 90 -16.36 12.58 -11.97
CA ALA A 90 -16.87 13.51 -12.97
C ALA A 90 -16.48 14.98 -12.68
N GLN A 91 -16.51 15.38 -11.39
CA GLN A 91 -16.05 16.70 -10.98
C GLN A 91 -14.55 16.84 -11.23
N LYS A 92 -13.74 15.84 -10.85
CA LYS A 92 -12.28 15.88 -11.04
C LYS A 92 -11.90 15.90 -12.52
N GLU A 93 -12.64 15.18 -13.38
CA GLU A 93 -12.45 15.17 -14.83
C GLU A 93 -12.75 16.55 -15.42
N ALA A 94 -13.86 17.18 -15.01
CA ALA A 94 -14.23 18.52 -15.46
C ALA A 94 -13.18 19.60 -15.09
N HIS A 95 -12.43 19.38 -14.01
CA HIS A 95 -11.36 20.28 -13.55
C HIS A 95 -9.97 19.88 -14.06
N GLY A 96 -9.84 18.81 -14.85
CA GLY A 96 -8.55 18.33 -15.36
C GLY A 96 -7.60 17.73 -14.32
N VAL A 97 -8.08 17.46 -13.10
CA VAL A 97 -7.29 16.94 -11.96
C VAL A 97 -7.59 15.48 -11.65
N ALA A 98 -8.40 14.82 -12.48
CA ALA A 98 -8.72 13.41 -12.30
C ALA A 98 -7.49 12.51 -12.48
N GLU A 99 -7.46 11.45 -11.69
CA GLU A 99 -6.46 10.40 -11.81
C GLU A 99 -6.48 9.80 -13.23
N LYS A 100 -5.28 9.54 -13.77
CA LYS A 100 -5.11 9.02 -15.14
C LYS A 100 -5.94 7.76 -15.35
N ARG A 101 -6.44 7.57 -16.57
CA ARG A 101 -7.24 6.39 -16.98
C ARG A 101 -8.47 6.15 -16.09
N ARG A 102 -9.14 7.21 -15.65
CA ARG A 102 -10.34 7.13 -14.78
C ARG A 102 -10.09 6.38 -13.47
N GLY A 103 -8.88 6.52 -12.92
CA GLY A 103 -8.46 5.82 -11.70
C GLY A 103 -8.01 4.38 -11.90
N ARG A 104 -7.94 3.87 -13.14
CA ARG A 104 -7.39 2.52 -13.41
C ARG A 104 -5.86 2.54 -13.38
N ARG A 105 -5.28 1.89 -12.37
CA ARG A 105 -3.83 1.81 -12.17
C ARG A 105 -3.20 0.74 -13.07
N GLY A 106 -2.11 1.12 -13.72
CA GLY A 106 -1.27 0.22 -14.52
C GLY A 106 -0.22 -0.52 -13.68
N PRO A 107 0.59 -1.39 -14.31
CA PRO A 107 1.63 -2.15 -13.61
C PRO A 107 2.66 -1.24 -12.92
N SER A 108 3.06 -0.13 -13.54
CA SER A 108 4.01 0.83 -12.95
C SER A 108 3.47 1.44 -11.65
N SER A 109 2.18 1.77 -11.62
CA SER A 109 1.50 2.30 -10.43
C SER A 109 1.36 1.24 -9.34
N VAL A 110 1.09 -0.02 -9.70
CA VAL A 110 1.06 -1.13 -8.72
C VAL A 110 2.44 -1.32 -8.10
N ILE A 111 3.49 -1.43 -8.91
CA ILE A 111 4.88 -1.56 -8.45
C ILE A 111 5.27 -0.34 -7.62
N GLY A 112 4.96 0.87 -8.09
CA GLY A 112 5.29 2.10 -7.39
C GLY A 112 4.59 2.25 -6.05
N SER A 113 3.41 1.63 -5.90
CA SER A 113 2.63 1.61 -4.66
C SER A 113 3.03 0.49 -3.70
N SER A 114 3.82 -0.48 -4.14
CA SER A 114 4.13 -1.68 -3.35
C SER A 114 5.61 -2.01 -3.23
N ALA A 115 6.51 -1.25 -3.87
CA ALA A 115 7.94 -1.57 -3.94
C ALA A 115 8.57 -1.81 -2.55
N ALA A 116 8.35 -0.91 -1.58
CA ALA A 116 8.84 -1.08 -0.22
C ALA A 116 8.24 -2.33 0.45
N GLY A 117 6.93 -2.55 0.30
CA GLY A 117 6.26 -3.76 0.78
C GLY A 117 6.81 -5.06 0.16
N CYS A 118 7.13 -5.06 -1.14
CA CYS A 118 7.78 -6.19 -1.81
C CYS A 118 9.17 -6.46 -1.23
N VAL A 119 9.95 -5.41 -0.99
CA VAL A 119 11.28 -5.54 -0.37
C VAL A 119 11.15 -6.14 1.03
N CYS A 120 10.25 -5.62 1.87
CA CYS A 120 9.96 -6.17 3.19
C CYS A 120 9.52 -7.64 3.13
N ALA A 121 8.64 -7.99 2.19
CA ALA A 121 8.20 -9.38 1.99
C ALA A 121 9.37 -10.30 1.63
N LEU A 122 10.25 -9.88 0.70
CA LEU A 122 11.43 -10.66 0.32
C LEU A 122 12.41 -10.82 1.49
N LEU A 123 12.69 -9.74 2.22
CA LEU A 123 13.57 -9.77 3.39
C LEU A 123 13.03 -10.70 4.48
N SER A 124 11.71 -10.72 4.69
CA SER A 124 11.03 -11.65 5.60
C SER A 124 11.17 -13.10 5.13
N ILE A 125 10.87 -13.39 3.85
CA ILE A 125 10.94 -14.74 3.28
C ILE A 125 12.35 -15.35 3.36
N TYR A 126 13.38 -14.55 3.09
CA TYR A 126 14.78 -14.99 3.15
C TYR A 126 15.41 -14.88 4.54
N GLY A 127 14.65 -14.44 5.55
CA GLY A 127 15.11 -14.36 6.94
C GLY A 127 16.28 -13.39 7.15
N PHE A 128 16.37 -12.33 6.36
CA PHE A 128 17.47 -11.37 6.45
C PHE A 128 17.50 -10.69 7.82
N GLY A 129 18.63 -10.79 8.53
CA GLY A 129 18.79 -10.28 9.91
C GLY A 129 18.29 -11.23 11.01
N GLY A 130 17.72 -12.39 10.67
CA GLY A 130 17.22 -13.38 11.64
C GLY A 130 15.86 -13.04 12.24
N GLY A 131 15.40 -13.87 13.20
CA GLY A 131 14.03 -13.82 13.73
C GLY A 131 13.63 -12.48 14.36
N ALA A 132 14.58 -11.75 14.95
CA ALA A 132 14.33 -10.42 15.52
C ALA A 132 13.96 -9.37 14.46
N PHE A 133 14.46 -9.52 13.23
CA PHE A 133 14.17 -8.61 12.13
C PHE A 133 12.89 -8.97 11.36
N ALA A 134 12.39 -10.20 11.49
CA ALA A 134 11.14 -10.61 10.85
C ALA A 134 9.97 -9.67 11.20
N ARG A 135 9.83 -9.31 12.48
CA ARG A 135 8.83 -8.33 12.94
C ARG A 135 9.07 -6.92 12.43
N LEU A 136 10.32 -6.53 12.21
CA LEU A 136 10.64 -5.23 11.61
C LEU A 136 10.24 -5.19 10.13
N TRP A 137 10.41 -6.29 9.40
CA TRP A 137 9.98 -6.38 8.00
C TRP A 137 8.46 -6.37 7.87
N GLU A 138 7.74 -7.03 8.77
CA GLU A 138 6.27 -6.96 8.87
C GLU A 138 5.80 -5.53 9.18
N LEU A 139 6.42 -4.86 10.16
CA LEU A 139 6.14 -3.46 10.47
C LEU A 139 6.40 -2.54 9.26
N GLY A 140 7.54 -2.70 8.58
CA GLY A 140 7.88 -1.93 7.39
C GLY A 140 6.87 -2.15 6.25
N PHE A 141 6.44 -3.40 6.05
CA PHE A 141 5.39 -3.76 5.11
C PHE A 141 4.09 -3.01 5.44
N VAL A 142 3.58 -3.11 6.66
CA VAL A 142 2.34 -2.43 7.07
C VAL A 142 2.47 -0.91 6.95
N ALA A 143 3.59 -0.34 7.41
CA ALA A 143 3.87 1.09 7.32
C ALA A 143 3.90 1.59 5.86
N SER A 144 4.44 0.80 4.93
CA SER A 144 4.46 1.17 3.50
C SER A 144 3.06 1.32 2.92
N PHE A 145 2.14 0.41 3.25
CA PHE A 145 0.75 0.46 2.79
C PHE A 145 -0.07 1.54 3.50
N CYS A 146 0.15 1.75 4.81
CA CYS A 146 -0.43 2.88 5.55
C CYS A 146 -0.03 4.22 4.91
N THR A 147 1.25 4.34 4.52
CA THR A 147 1.78 5.53 3.86
C THR A 147 1.14 5.71 2.49
N LYS A 148 1.03 4.64 1.71
CA LYS A 148 0.42 4.74 0.39
C LYS A 148 -1.07 5.07 0.43
N LEU A 149 -1.80 4.53 1.40
CA LEU A 149 -3.21 4.84 1.57
C LEU A 149 -3.40 6.29 2.05
N ASN A 150 -2.58 6.76 2.99
CA ASN A 150 -2.56 8.16 3.43
C ASN A 150 -2.40 9.11 2.24
N ASP A 151 -1.35 8.89 1.44
CA ASP A 151 -1.05 9.66 0.24
C ASP A 151 -2.20 9.66 -0.78
N THR A 152 -2.75 8.47 -1.08
CA THR A 152 -3.88 8.34 -2.01
C THR A 152 -5.12 9.06 -1.50
N VAL A 153 -5.52 8.84 -0.24
CA VAL A 153 -6.75 9.43 0.29
C VAL A 153 -6.58 10.94 0.47
N SER A 154 -5.42 11.39 0.93
CA SER A 154 -5.12 12.82 1.10
C SER A 154 -5.23 13.58 -0.21
N SER A 155 -4.57 13.08 -1.26
CA SER A 155 -4.59 13.72 -2.58
C SER A 155 -5.98 13.67 -3.22
N GLU A 156 -6.67 12.53 -3.18
CA GLU A 156 -7.98 12.38 -3.82
C GLU A 156 -9.09 13.16 -3.11
N ILE A 157 -9.10 13.19 -1.77
CA ILE A 157 -10.03 14.01 -0.99
C ILE A 157 -9.70 15.49 -1.15
N GLY A 158 -8.41 15.86 -1.17
CA GLY A 158 -7.98 17.23 -1.43
C GLY A 158 -8.45 17.74 -2.79
N LYS A 159 -8.28 16.94 -3.87
CA LYS A 159 -8.80 17.25 -5.20
C LYS A 159 -10.34 17.41 -5.20
N ALA A 160 -11.05 16.52 -4.51
CA ALA A 160 -12.51 16.46 -4.51
C ALA A 160 -13.19 17.55 -3.65
N TYR A 161 -12.63 17.87 -2.49
CA TYR A 161 -13.26 18.70 -1.46
C TYR A 161 -12.41 19.90 -0.98
N GLY A 162 -11.10 19.91 -1.22
CA GLY A 162 -10.17 20.84 -0.56
C GLY A 162 -10.47 22.32 -0.83
N LYS A 163 -11.04 23.06 0.12
CA LYS A 163 -11.51 24.45 -0.15
C LYS A 163 -10.36 25.39 -0.53
N ARG A 164 -9.19 25.19 0.08
CA ARG A 164 -7.95 25.92 -0.22
C ARG A 164 -6.78 24.94 -0.22
N THR A 165 -5.93 25.06 -1.24
CA THR A 165 -4.73 24.25 -1.43
C THR A 165 -3.50 25.15 -1.37
N TYR A 166 -2.43 24.65 -0.74
CA TYR A 166 -1.21 25.41 -0.50
C TYR A 166 0.02 24.56 -0.79
N LEU A 167 1.12 25.17 -1.24
CA LEU A 167 2.40 24.49 -1.29
C LEU A 167 3.00 24.39 0.11
N VAL A 168 3.42 23.19 0.51
CA VAL A 168 4.03 22.96 1.83
C VAL A 168 5.33 23.75 2.03
N THR A 169 6.03 24.09 0.95
CA THR A 169 7.33 24.79 0.98
C THR A 169 7.21 26.30 1.14
N THR A 170 6.17 26.92 0.58
CA THR A 170 6.02 28.39 0.53
C THR A 170 4.76 28.91 1.19
N PHE A 171 3.84 28.02 1.57
CA PHE A 171 2.49 28.34 2.07
C PHE A 171 1.65 29.22 1.14
N ARG A 172 2.06 29.36 -0.13
CA ARG A 172 1.31 30.08 -1.15
C ARG A 172 0.12 29.25 -1.59
N THR A 173 -1.01 29.93 -1.78
CA THR A 173 -2.21 29.29 -2.34
C THR A 173 -1.95 28.91 -3.79
N VAL A 174 -2.24 27.67 -4.14
CA VAL A 174 -2.09 27.13 -5.49
C VAL A 174 -3.37 26.43 -5.93
N PRO A 175 -3.61 26.26 -7.25
CA PRO A 175 -4.74 25.48 -7.74
C PRO A 175 -4.77 24.05 -7.18
N ARG A 176 -5.97 23.46 -7.15
CA ARG A 176 -6.11 22.04 -6.79
C ARG A 176 -5.41 21.16 -7.81
N GLY A 177 -4.80 20.07 -7.35
CA GLY A 177 -4.10 19.12 -8.21
C GLY A 177 -2.71 19.58 -8.66
N THR A 178 -2.22 20.74 -8.19
CA THR A 178 -0.80 21.09 -8.31
C THR A 178 0.05 20.09 -7.52
N GLU A 179 1.14 19.61 -8.13
CA GLU A 179 2.06 18.66 -7.49
C GLU A 179 2.67 19.26 -6.20
N GLY A 180 2.66 18.48 -5.12
CA GLY A 180 3.07 18.93 -3.79
C GLY A 180 2.11 19.89 -3.06
N ALA A 181 0.92 20.13 -3.60
CA ALA A 181 -0.10 20.93 -2.94
C ALA A 181 -0.85 20.11 -1.87
N ILE A 182 -1.02 20.71 -0.68
CA ILE A 182 -1.75 20.13 0.44
C ILE A 182 -3.03 20.93 0.72
N SER A 183 -4.04 20.25 1.28
CA SER A 183 -5.27 20.88 1.79
C SER A 183 -5.60 20.30 3.16
N ILE A 184 -6.31 21.05 4.00
CA ILE A 184 -6.70 20.59 5.33
C ILE A 184 -7.59 19.35 5.23
N GLU A 185 -8.57 19.38 4.31
CA GLU A 185 -9.49 18.27 4.08
C GLU A 185 -8.76 17.00 3.63
N GLY A 186 -7.78 17.15 2.73
CA GLY A 186 -6.90 16.06 2.31
C GLY A 186 -6.09 15.51 3.48
N THR A 187 -5.35 16.37 4.19
CA THR A 187 -4.48 15.95 5.30
C THR A 187 -5.25 15.22 6.39
N VAL A 188 -6.42 15.72 6.80
CA VAL A 188 -7.26 15.06 7.82
C VAL A 188 -7.76 13.71 7.31
N ALA A 189 -8.22 13.62 6.05
CA ALA A 189 -8.68 12.36 5.49
C ALA A 189 -7.56 11.33 5.33
N GLY A 190 -6.36 11.76 4.94
CA GLY A 190 -5.17 10.92 4.88
C GLY A 190 -4.76 10.39 6.26
N LEU A 191 -4.81 11.24 7.30
CA LEU A 191 -4.61 10.82 8.69
C LEU A 191 -5.62 9.74 9.10
N CYS A 192 -6.91 9.98 8.88
CA CYS A 192 -7.96 8.98 9.15
C CYS A 192 -7.72 7.68 8.39
N ALA A 193 -7.25 7.75 7.14
CA ALA A 193 -6.97 6.57 6.33
C ALA A 193 -5.78 5.75 6.87
N SER A 194 -4.70 6.42 7.30
CA SER A 194 -3.56 5.72 7.92
C SER A 194 -3.94 5.07 9.26
N ILE A 195 -4.74 5.76 10.10
CA ILE A 195 -5.27 5.20 11.35
C ILE A 195 -6.14 3.97 11.06
N PHE A 196 -7.03 4.07 10.07
CA PHE A 196 -7.90 2.97 9.68
C PHE A 196 -7.09 1.75 9.25
N LEU A 197 -6.12 1.90 8.35
CA LEU A 197 -5.34 0.75 7.86
C LEU A 197 -4.41 0.17 8.92
N ALA A 198 -3.82 1.02 9.78
CA ALA A 198 -3.05 0.55 10.94
C ALA A 198 -3.92 -0.24 11.92
N SER A 199 -5.18 0.18 12.12
CA SER A 199 -6.15 -0.56 12.95
C SER A 199 -6.49 -1.92 12.33
N VAL A 200 -6.61 -2.00 11.01
CA VAL A 200 -6.77 -3.28 10.29
C VAL A 200 -5.54 -4.18 10.51
N GLY A 201 -4.33 -3.64 10.40
CA GLY A 201 -3.10 -4.38 10.71
C GLY A 201 -3.08 -4.93 12.14
N PHE A 202 -3.53 -4.15 13.12
CA PHE A 202 -3.68 -4.59 14.50
C PHE A 202 -4.70 -5.71 14.68
N LEU A 203 -5.90 -5.55 14.08
CA LEU A 203 -6.95 -6.56 14.14
C LEU A 203 -6.56 -7.87 13.48
N MET A 204 -5.70 -7.80 12.46
CA MET A 204 -5.13 -8.98 11.79
C MET A 204 -3.93 -9.58 12.53
N ALA A 205 -3.55 -9.03 13.69
CA ALA A 205 -2.40 -9.43 14.50
C ALA A 205 -1.03 -9.32 13.80
N GLU A 206 -0.92 -8.44 12.80
CA GLU A 206 0.33 -8.14 12.09
C GLU A 206 1.21 -7.16 12.87
N ILE A 207 0.56 -6.26 13.61
CA ILE A 207 1.23 -5.24 14.42
C ILE A 207 0.55 -5.07 15.78
N ASN A 208 1.29 -4.58 16.77
CA ASN A 208 0.75 -4.21 18.08
C ASN A 208 0.36 -2.71 18.17
N VAL A 209 -0.22 -2.30 19.29
CA VAL A 209 -0.70 -0.92 19.50
C VAL A 209 0.41 0.13 19.35
N THR A 210 1.63 -0.16 19.81
CA THR A 210 2.77 0.77 19.68
C THR A 210 3.15 0.93 18.22
N GLU A 211 3.19 -0.19 17.50
CA GLU A 211 3.48 -0.24 16.07
C GLU A 211 2.41 0.48 15.22
N CYS A 212 1.14 0.47 15.63
CA CYS A 212 0.10 1.29 14.98
C CYS A 212 0.44 2.78 15.03
N ILE A 213 0.84 3.26 16.21
CA ILE A 213 1.22 4.67 16.41
C ILE A 213 2.44 5.00 15.55
N ILE A 214 3.43 4.10 15.52
CA ILE A 214 4.63 4.25 14.67
C ILE A 214 4.24 4.32 13.19
N CYS A 215 3.39 3.41 12.69
CA CYS A 215 2.92 3.43 11.31
C CYS A 215 2.24 4.76 10.97
N VAL A 216 1.33 5.23 11.82
CA VAL A 216 0.60 6.49 11.58
C VAL A 216 1.57 7.67 11.53
N ILE A 217 2.46 7.81 12.52
CA ILE A 217 3.44 8.90 12.56
C ILE A 217 4.36 8.85 11.33
N ALA A 218 4.93 7.68 11.02
CA ALA A 218 5.81 7.49 9.87
C ALA A 218 5.10 7.82 8.56
N SER A 219 3.84 7.42 8.41
CA SER A 219 3.01 7.75 7.25
C SER A 219 2.73 9.24 7.12
N GLN A 220 2.52 9.97 8.22
CA GLN A 220 2.32 11.43 8.17
C GLN A 220 3.61 12.14 7.75
N ILE A 221 4.75 11.77 8.35
CA ILE A 221 6.05 12.36 8.01
C ILE A 221 6.38 12.10 6.54
N ALA A 222 6.18 10.87 6.07
CA ALA A 222 6.46 10.51 4.69
C ALA A 222 5.57 11.27 3.69
N ASN A 223 4.28 11.42 3.98
CA ASN A 223 3.35 12.17 3.14
C ASN A 223 3.72 13.66 3.02
N VAL A 224 4.16 14.28 4.13
CA VAL A 224 4.71 15.65 4.09
C VAL A 224 6.00 15.70 3.25
N GLY A 225 6.87 14.70 3.41
CA GLY A 225 8.10 14.57 2.62
C GLY A 225 7.84 14.46 1.12
N GLU A 226 6.85 13.67 0.71
CA GLU A 226 6.38 13.58 -0.67
C GLU A 226 5.90 14.94 -1.18
N SER A 227 5.09 15.66 -0.40
CA SER A 227 4.61 16.98 -0.81
C SER A 227 5.74 18.00 -0.97
N VAL A 228 6.79 17.90 -0.14
CA VAL A 228 8.01 18.72 -0.28
C VAL A 228 8.75 18.36 -1.56
N ILE A 229 8.91 17.07 -1.86
CA ILE A 229 9.54 16.58 -3.09
C ILE A 229 8.76 17.04 -4.31
N GLY A 230 7.43 16.92 -4.30
CA GLY A 230 6.55 17.37 -5.38
C GLY A 230 6.69 18.86 -5.63
N ALA A 231 6.57 19.68 -4.58
CA ALA A 231 6.69 21.13 -4.69
C ALA A 231 8.10 21.61 -5.10
N SER A 232 9.14 20.83 -4.79
CA SER A 232 10.53 21.24 -4.97
C SER A 232 11.19 20.68 -6.22
N LEU A 233 10.76 19.52 -6.71
CA LEU A 233 11.49 18.75 -7.73
C LEU A 233 10.60 18.29 -8.90
N GLN A 234 9.33 17.95 -8.67
CA GLN A 234 8.47 17.51 -9.78
C GLN A 234 8.24 18.65 -10.76
N GLU A 235 8.17 18.31 -12.05
CA GLU A 235 7.99 19.23 -13.18
C GLU A 235 9.10 20.28 -13.40
N LYS A 236 10.18 20.26 -12.61
CA LYS A 236 11.37 21.10 -12.85
C LYS A 236 12.29 20.52 -13.91
N GLU A 237 12.93 21.41 -14.67
CA GLU A 237 13.97 21.01 -15.63
C GLU A 237 15.10 20.25 -14.91
N GLY A 238 15.49 19.09 -15.47
CA GLY A 238 16.45 18.16 -14.85
C GLY A 238 15.83 17.01 -14.03
N PHE A 239 14.58 17.13 -13.58
CA PHE A 239 13.90 16.12 -12.74
C PHE A 239 12.74 15.41 -13.44
N LYS A 240 12.68 15.44 -14.78
CA LYS A 240 11.61 14.78 -15.57
C LYS A 240 11.49 13.26 -15.33
N TRP A 241 12.54 12.62 -14.79
CA TRP A 241 12.53 11.21 -14.40
C TRP A 241 11.71 10.95 -13.12
N LEU A 242 11.53 11.98 -12.27
CA LEU A 242 10.74 11.93 -11.05
C LEU A 242 9.25 12.06 -11.36
N ASN A 243 8.70 11.01 -11.96
CA ASN A 243 7.26 10.90 -12.17
C ASN A 243 6.55 10.43 -10.89
N ASN A 244 5.21 10.40 -10.93
CA ASN A 244 4.39 10.07 -9.76
C ASN A 244 4.63 8.64 -9.26
N ASP A 245 4.96 7.68 -10.14
CA ASP A 245 5.28 6.31 -9.72
C ASP A 245 6.61 6.26 -8.94
N VAL A 246 7.61 7.03 -9.35
CA VAL A 246 8.90 7.13 -8.62
C VAL A 246 8.73 7.88 -7.30
N ALA A 247 7.97 8.98 -7.28
CA ALA A 247 7.64 9.71 -6.05
C ALA A 247 6.91 8.80 -5.06
N ASN A 248 5.98 7.97 -5.54
CA ASN A 248 5.31 6.95 -4.72
C ASN A 248 6.30 5.98 -4.08
N ILE A 249 7.27 5.45 -4.85
CA ILE A 249 8.29 4.54 -4.33
C ILE A 249 9.08 5.21 -3.20
N ILE A 250 9.51 6.46 -3.40
CA ILE A 250 10.26 7.21 -2.39
C ILE A 250 9.41 7.40 -1.14
N ASN A 251 8.16 7.82 -1.29
CA ASN A 251 7.23 8.08 -0.19
C ASN A 251 7.00 6.82 0.67
N ILE A 252 6.61 5.71 0.06
CA ILE A 252 6.34 4.47 0.80
C ILE A 252 7.61 3.88 1.42
N SER A 253 8.77 4.07 0.78
CA SER A 253 10.07 3.64 1.31
C SER A 253 10.49 4.48 2.51
N LEU A 254 10.24 5.80 2.47
CA LEU A 254 10.46 6.70 3.59
C LEU A 254 9.57 6.30 4.78
N GLY A 255 8.27 6.08 4.56
CA GLY A 255 7.34 5.63 5.60
C GLY A 255 7.73 4.28 6.21
N SER A 256 8.09 3.30 5.37
CA SER A 256 8.59 1.99 5.83
C SER A 256 9.87 2.12 6.66
N SER A 257 10.86 2.87 6.16
CA SER A 257 12.17 2.99 6.79
C SER A 257 12.08 3.74 8.12
N LEU A 258 11.29 4.82 8.18
CA LEU A 258 11.05 5.56 9.41
C LEU A 258 10.40 4.68 10.48
N ALA A 259 9.39 3.88 10.11
CA ALA A 259 8.74 2.97 11.05
C ALA A 259 9.73 1.94 11.63
N VAL A 260 10.54 1.33 10.77
CA VAL A 260 11.58 0.38 11.19
C VAL A 260 12.61 1.04 12.11
N LEU A 261 13.09 2.24 11.76
CA LEU A 261 14.08 2.97 12.56
C LEU A 261 13.53 3.38 13.92
N MET A 262 12.30 3.89 13.99
CA MET A 262 11.63 4.24 15.25
C MET A 262 11.51 3.02 16.16
N GLN A 263 11.06 1.87 15.62
CA GLN A 263 10.94 0.63 16.38
C GLN A 263 12.31 0.13 16.85
N GLN A 264 13.34 0.16 16.01
CA GLN A 264 14.69 -0.22 16.40
C GLN A 264 15.25 0.65 17.52
N GLN A 265 15.03 1.97 17.47
CA GLN A 265 15.46 2.87 18.53
C GLN A 265 14.74 2.59 19.85
N MET A 266 13.44 2.35 19.80
CA MET A 266 12.65 1.98 20.98
C MET A 266 13.14 0.67 21.61
N LEU A 267 13.42 -0.35 20.79
CA LEU A 267 13.97 -1.62 21.27
C LEU A 267 15.35 -1.43 21.92
N ARG A 268 16.24 -0.62 21.31
CA ARG A 268 17.55 -0.29 21.89
C ARG A 268 17.44 0.41 23.24
N SER A 269 16.52 1.37 23.36
CA SER A 269 16.30 2.12 24.60
C SER A 269 15.75 1.29 25.77
N ARG A 270 15.13 0.14 25.49
CA ARG A 270 14.65 -0.80 26.52
C ARG A 270 15.73 -1.75 27.00
N THR A 271 16.79 -1.92 26.22
CA THR A 271 17.91 -2.83 26.52
C THR A 271 19.12 -2.13 27.14
N SER A 272 19.14 -0.80 27.15
CA SER A 272 20.13 0.07 27.81
C SER A 272 19.66 0.48 29.19
#